data_AF-A0A0A1W8H3-F1
#
_entry.id   AF-A0A0A1W8H3-F1
#
_cell.length_a   1.000
_cell.length_b   1.000
_cell.length_c   1.000
_cell.angle_alpha   90.00
_cell.angle_beta   90.00
_cell.angle_gamma   90.00
#
_symmetry.space_group_name_H-M   'P 1'
#
loop_
_entity.id
_entity.type
_entity.pdbx_description
1 polymer ?
#
loop_
_entity_poly.entity_id
_entity_poly.type
_entity_poly.pdbx_seq_one_letter_code
_entity_poly.pdbx_strand_id
1 'polypeptide(L)'
;MKQRIIFGAYSPDNAQFLTDGLSGIVNAYPTANGYAPVGQFEAVTDNLPAKFNGGAAFVDSAETGTLIAGTTSNLYRYAAGWTSIVNGLALTNRWRFTQFGDMAIAVNGGATYAVDLLAGTASAVSGAPTATDVATVRDFVVYGGANGNDALVQWSGFNDYTKNTPGQDQAGFQPMLDGGGVQGICGGEYGIIVQRSAVRRMTYTGGDFVWQFDVIAPEVGAISKGSIAQSGRRVYFLSDRGFMYCDGNDVTPIGAERVDDTFFKSYSRAQLDTMYAAIDPRRTTVAWLVPGSPGKLWVYNWQLDRWTIIVLDAIGLFSGFTSSITLEQLNTLYPGGLETVPFSLDSTRFSGGDPLLLLANAQGAIGALSGTNMAASLTTAYVEYADGRGTRLRAIRPITDATDGITITMDCRQRLGDITGLTSRSTLMPSGDVPVRASGRYIALTMAMDAGAVWQSVQGVEPIYAVGGGR
;
A
#
# COMPACT_ATOMS: atom_id res chain seq x y z
N MET A 1 33.82 12.70 -22.20
CA MET A 1 33.04 13.64 -21.37
C MET A 1 32.33 12.85 -20.29
N LYS A 2 31.88 13.52 -19.23
CA LYS A 2 31.10 12.91 -18.14
C LYS A 2 29.87 13.77 -17.90
N GLN A 3 28.73 13.12 -17.78
CA GLN A 3 27.47 13.75 -17.40
C GLN A 3 26.87 12.89 -16.31
N ARG A 4 26.42 13.51 -15.21
CA ARG A 4 25.73 12.80 -14.12
C ARG A 4 24.25 12.83 -14.40
N ILE A 5 23.61 11.68 -14.32
CA ILE A 5 22.16 11.54 -14.34
C ILE A 5 21.75 11.10 -12.95
N ILE A 6 21.00 11.95 -12.26
CA ILE A 6 20.39 11.63 -10.98
C ILE A 6 19.01 11.03 -11.23
N PHE A 7 18.65 10.00 -10.47
CA PHE A 7 17.33 9.40 -10.58
C PHE A 7 16.26 10.33 -9.98
N GLY A 8 15.47 10.92 -10.88
CA GLY A 8 14.30 11.75 -10.56
C GLY A 8 13.10 10.93 -10.08
N ALA A 9 11.94 11.59 -9.98
CA ALA A 9 10.69 10.92 -9.61
C ALA A 9 10.24 9.93 -10.70
N TYR A 10 9.54 8.87 -10.29
CA TYR A 10 8.89 7.96 -11.24
C TYR A 10 7.68 8.62 -11.88
N SER A 11 7.71 8.79 -13.19
CA SER A 11 6.63 9.42 -13.97
C SER A 11 6.58 8.81 -15.37
N PRO A 12 6.16 7.54 -15.49
CA PRO A 12 6.11 6.79 -16.76
C PRO A 12 5.17 7.40 -17.80
N ASP A 13 4.19 8.20 -17.38
CA ASP A 13 3.20 8.80 -18.28
C ASP A 13 3.76 9.98 -19.08
N ASN A 14 4.90 10.52 -18.67
CA ASN A 14 5.58 11.60 -19.39
C ASN A 14 6.15 11.12 -20.72
N ALA A 15 6.44 12.08 -21.60
CA ALA A 15 7.12 11.80 -22.86
C ALA A 15 8.46 11.07 -22.64
N GLN A 16 8.80 10.19 -23.57
CA GLN A 16 9.97 9.32 -23.48
C GLN A 16 11.32 10.08 -23.52
N PHE A 17 11.33 11.34 -23.97
CA PHE A 17 12.51 12.19 -24.15
C PHE A 17 12.27 13.57 -23.55
N LEU A 18 13.33 14.25 -23.09
CA LEU A 18 13.29 15.55 -22.38
C LEU A 18 12.50 15.52 -21.07
N THR A 19 12.64 14.43 -20.32
CA THR A 19 12.02 14.26 -19.01
C THR A 19 13.09 13.92 -17.98
N ASP A 20 13.07 14.62 -16.84
CA ASP A 20 14.05 14.44 -15.76
C ASP A 20 13.71 13.27 -14.79
N GLY A 21 12.62 12.55 -15.07
CA GLY A 21 12.08 11.45 -14.27
C GLY A 21 12.53 10.05 -14.71
N LEU A 22 12.23 9.07 -13.86
CA LEU A 22 12.36 7.66 -14.20
C LEU A 22 11.17 7.21 -15.04
N SER A 23 11.46 6.47 -16.12
CA SER A 23 10.46 5.83 -16.98
C SER A 23 10.05 4.44 -16.47
N GLY A 24 10.88 3.83 -15.63
CA GLY A 24 10.62 2.52 -15.02
C GLY A 24 11.21 2.42 -13.61
N ILE A 25 10.46 1.83 -12.69
CA ILE A 25 10.96 1.49 -11.36
C ILE A 25 10.32 0.20 -10.86
N VAL A 26 11.12 -0.66 -10.23
CA VAL A 26 10.67 -1.90 -9.59
C VAL A 26 11.48 -2.12 -8.31
N ASN A 27 10.77 -2.41 -7.21
CA ASN A 27 11.29 -2.85 -5.91
C ASN A 27 12.33 -1.89 -5.28
N ALA A 28 12.09 -0.58 -5.34
CA ALA A 28 12.94 0.41 -4.69
C ALA A 28 12.12 1.52 -4.02
N TYR A 29 12.40 1.83 -2.75
CA TYR A 29 11.74 2.93 -2.03
C TYR A 29 12.36 4.28 -2.38
N PRO A 30 11.56 5.34 -2.60
CA PRO A 30 12.11 6.67 -2.81
C PRO A 30 12.75 7.20 -1.53
N THR A 31 13.87 7.91 -1.69
CA THR A 31 14.53 8.70 -0.64
C THR A 31 14.69 10.13 -1.14
N ALA A 32 15.11 11.06 -0.27
CA ALA A 32 15.31 12.46 -0.66
C ALA A 32 16.28 12.59 -1.87
N ASN A 33 17.36 11.79 -1.86
CA ASN A 33 18.40 11.79 -2.89
C ASN A 33 18.61 10.38 -3.44
N GLY A 34 17.62 9.86 -4.17
CA GLY A 34 17.71 8.57 -4.86
C GLY A 34 16.72 7.55 -4.32
N TYR A 35 17.13 6.29 -4.25
CA TYR A 35 16.29 5.16 -3.88
C TYR A 35 17.01 4.22 -2.91
N ALA A 36 16.23 3.45 -2.15
CA ALA A 36 16.66 2.46 -1.17
C ALA A 36 16.04 1.08 -1.50
N PRO A 37 16.62 -0.04 -1.04
CA PRO A 37 16.09 -1.37 -1.34
C PRO A 37 14.73 -1.63 -0.69
N VAL A 38 13.99 -2.55 -1.26
CA VAL A 38 12.82 -3.19 -0.64
C VAL A 38 13.23 -4.57 -0.14
N GLY A 39 12.90 -4.91 1.11
CA GLY A 39 13.12 -6.25 1.66
C GLY A 39 12.14 -7.28 1.09
N GLN A 40 12.56 -8.54 1.00
CA GLN A 40 11.70 -9.65 0.62
C GLN A 40 10.59 -9.87 1.66
N PHE A 41 9.51 -10.50 1.21
CA PHE A 41 8.44 -10.91 2.11
C PHE A 41 8.95 -11.92 3.14
N GLU A 42 8.73 -11.61 4.41
CA GLU A 42 9.07 -12.46 5.54
C GLU A 42 7.80 -12.72 6.37
N ALA A 43 7.43 -13.99 6.50
CA ALA A 43 6.22 -14.38 7.21
C ALA A 43 6.38 -14.20 8.73
N VAL A 44 5.42 -13.51 9.34
CA VAL A 44 5.31 -13.34 10.78
C VAL A 44 4.34 -14.37 11.37
N THR A 45 3.35 -14.79 10.60
CA THR A 45 2.36 -15.80 11.00
C THR A 45 2.49 -17.08 10.18
N ASP A 46 1.91 -18.17 10.68
CA ASP A 46 1.61 -19.35 9.86
C ASP A 46 0.54 -19.03 8.81
N ASN A 47 0.36 -19.95 7.85
CA ASN A 47 -0.67 -19.83 6.82
C ASN A 47 -2.08 -19.85 7.44
N LEU A 48 -2.96 -18.97 6.98
CA LEU A 48 -4.38 -19.03 7.32
C LEU A 48 -5.01 -20.34 6.80
N PRO A 49 -5.96 -20.95 7.54
CA PRO A 49 -6.62 -22.18 7.09
C PRO A 49 -7.50 -22.03 5.83
N ALA A 50 -7.83 -20.79 5.45
CA ALA A 50 -8.64 -20.46 4.29
C ALA A 50 -8.19 -19.13 3.67
N LYS A 51 -8.70 -18.82 2.48
CA LYS A 51 -8.33 -17.62 1.72
C LYS A 51 -8.53 -16.34 2.55
N PHE A 52 -7.47 -15.53 2.66
CA PHE A 52 -7.51 -14.20 3.27
C PHE A 52 -8.51 -13.29 2.56
N ASN A 53 -9.36 -12.61 3.33
CA ASN A 53 -10.37 -11.70 2.81
C ASN A 53 -10.45 -10.38 3.60
N GLY A 54 -9.37 -10.00 4.28
CA GLY A 54 -9.26 -8.78 5.08
C GLY A 54 -8.61 -9.05 6.43
N GLY A 55 -7.84 -8.09 6.92
CA GLY A 55 -7.11 -8.21 8.18
C GLY A 55 -6.93 -6.84 8.81
N ALA A 56 -6.74 -6.83 10.12
CA ALA A 56 -6.47 -5.66 10.91
C ALA A 56 -5.69 -6.06 12.16
N ALA A 57 -4.86 -5.15 12.66
CA ALA A 57 -4.23 -5.31 13.97
C ALA A 57 -4.63 -4.13 14.86
N PHE A 58 -4.92 -4.44 16.12
CA PHE A 58 -5.39 -3.49 17.13
C PHE A 58 -4.53 -3.62 18.37
N VAL A 59 -4.43 -2.54 19.14
CA VAL A 59 -3.78 -2.52 20.45
C VAL A 59 -4.86 -2.21 21.47
N ASP A 60 -5.01 -3.07 22.48
CA ASP A 60 -5.96 -2.87 23.57
C ASP A 60 -5.43 -1.91 24.65
N SER A 61 -6.27 -1.58 25.63
CA SER A 61 -5.92 -0.75 26.78
C SER A 61 -4.84 -1.38 27.69
N ALA A 62 -4.54 -2.66 27.54
CA ALA A 62 -3.44 -3.36 28.20
C ALA A 62 -2.16 -3.39 27.34
N GLU A 63 -2.09 -2.57 26.29
CA GLU A 63 -0.96 -2.44 25.35
C GLU A 63 -0.63 -3.74 24.60
N THR A 64 -1.57 -4.68 24.52
CA THR A 64 -1.38 -5.96 23.83
C THR A 64 -1.86 -5.86 22.38
N GLY A 65 -0.93 -6.05 21.45
CA GLY A 65 -1.24 -6.10 20.02
C GLY A 65 -1.94 -7.40 19.64
N THR A 66 -3.18 -7.31 19.15
CA THR A 66 -3.96 -8.43 18.62
C THR A 66 -4.13 -8.32 17.11
N LEU A 67 -3.71 -9.35 16.38
CA LEU A 67 -3.90 -9.47 14.93
C LEU A 67 -5.14 -10.31 14.63
N ILE A 68 -6.02 -9.78 13.79
CA ILE A 68 -7.27 -10.40 13.36
C ILE A 68 -7.25 -10.54 11.84
N ALA A 69 -7.67 -11.70 11.34
CA ALA A 69 -7.82 -11.95 9.92
C ALA A 69 -9.13 -12.67 9.62
N GLY A 70 -9.89 -12.12 8.68
CA GLY A 70 -11.11 -12.72 8.19
C GLY A 70 -10.87 -13.55 6.94
N THR A 71 -11.53 -14.69 6.87
CA THR A 71 -11.59 -15.55 5.67
C THR A 71 -13.01 -15.61 5.13
N THR A 72 -13.25 -16.42 4.11
CA THR A 72 -14.59 -16.65 3.53
C THR A 72 -15.57 -17.35 4.48
N SER A 73 -15.08 -18.03 5.52
CA SER A 73 -15.92 -18.82 6.42
C SER A 73 -15.78 -18.47 7.90
N ASN A 74 -14.64 -17.90 8.31
CA ASN A 74 -14.31 -17.74 9.70
C ASN A 74 -13.64 -16.38 9.93
N LEU A 75 -13.70 -15.91 11.17
CA LEU A 75 -12.84 -14.84 11.67
C LEU A 75 -11.83 -15.45 12.62
N TYR A 76 -10.54 -15.16 12.41
CA TYR A 76 -9.45 -15.68 13.19
C TYR A 76 -8.74 -14.58 13.96
N ARG A 77 -8.26 -14.94 15.15
CA ARG A 77 -7.29 -14.18 15.95
C ARG A 77 -5.95 -14.91 15.93
N TYR A 78 -4.87 -14.16 15.77
CA TYR A 78 -3.52 -14.69 15.88
C TYR A 78 -3.00 -14.53 17.32
N ALA A 79 -2.52 -15.63 17.88
CA ALA A 79 -1.73 -15.66 19.11
C ALA A 79 -0.47 -16.52 18.87
N ALA A 80 -0.38 -17.72 19.45
CA ALA A 80 0.64 -18.72 19.08
C ALA A 80 0.29 -19.51 17.79
N GLY A 81 -0.67 -19.00 17.02
CA GLY A 81 -1.32 -19.65 15.88
C GLY A 81 -2.70 -19.06 15.62
N TRP A 82 -3.30 -19.43 14.50
CA TRP A 82 -4.64 -18.97 14.12
C TRP A 82 -5.73 -19.69 14.90
N THR A 83 -6.46 -18.96 15.74
CA THR A 83 -7.62 -19.46 16.48
C THR A 83 -8.90 -18.85 15.93
N SER A 84 -9.88 -19.68 15.59
CA SER A 84 -11.17 -19.20 15.08
C SER A 84 -11.97 -18.59 16.23
N ILE A 85 -12.35 -17.32 16.11
CA ILE A 85 -13.19 -16.60 17.07
C ILE A 85 -14.65 -16.48 16.59
N VAL A 86 -14.87 -16.59 15.28
CA VAL A 86 -16.19 -16.76 14.67
C VAL A 86 -16.07 -17.84 13.60
N ASN A 87 -17.07 -18.72 13.48
CA ASN A 87 -17.06 -19.86 12.56
C ASN A 87 -18.41 -19.99 11.81
N GLY A 88 -18.40 -20.76 10.72
CA GLY A 88 -19.62 -21.14 9.99
C GLY A 88 -20.28 -20.02 9.18
N LEU A 89 -19.50 -19.01 8.78
CA LEU A 89 -19.97 -17.93 7.92
C LEU A 89 -20.02 -18.41 6.46
N ALA A 90 -20.97 -17.89 5.70
CA ALA A 90 -21.14 -18.21 4.28
C ALA A 90 -21.08 -16.94 3.44
N LEU A 91 -19.92 -16.29 3.38
CA LEU A 91 -19.79 -14.94 2.81
C LEU A 91 -18.54 -14.80 1.94
N THR A 92 -18.68 -14.07 0.84
CA THR A 92 -17.61 -13.81 -0.15
C THR A 92 -17.02 -12.41 -0.05
N ASN A 93 -17.71 -11.50 0.65
CA ASN A 93 -17.33 -10.10 0.76
C ASN A 93 -16.13 -9.88 1.69
N ARG A 94 -15.39 -8.81 1.42
CA ARG A 94 -14.22 -8.40 2.20
C ARG A 94 -14.59 -8.00 3.62
N TRP A 95 -13.71 -8.32 4.56
CA TRP A 95 -13.77 -7.86 5.93
C TRP A 95 -13.24 -6.43 6.09
N ARG A 96 -13.99 -5.64 6.84
CA ARG A 96 -13.64 -4.29 7.30
C ARG A 96 -13.73 -4.24 8.81
N PHE A 97 -12.83 -3.47 9.38
CA PHE A 97 -12.67 -3.41 10.82
C PHE A 97 -12.50 -1.97 11.28
N THR A 98 -12.99 -1.68 12.48
CA THR A 98 -12.68 -0.44 13.19
C THR A 98 -12.56 -0.70 14.69
N GLN A 99 -11.75 0.08 15.38
CA GLN A 99 -11.59 -0.02 16.83
C GLN A 99 -12.51 0.97 17.52
N PHE A 100 -13.21 0.51 18.55
CA PHE A 100 -14.05 1.29 19.44
C PHE A 100 -13.69 0.94 20.88
N GLY A 101 -12.74 1.68 21.46
CA GLY A 101 -12.13 1.31 22.74
C GLY A 101 -11.43 -0.06 22.65
N ASP A 102 -11.78 -0.96 23.58
CA ASP A 102 -11.25 -2.34 23.62
C ASP A 102 -12.05 -3.33 22.75
N MET A 103 -13.00 -2.83 21.95
CA MET A 103 -13.80 -3.63 21.02
C MET A 103 -13.36 -3.35 19.58
N ALA A 104 -13.04 -4.39 18.82
CA ALA A 104 -12.88 -4.32 17.38
C ALA A 104 -14.19 -4.72 16.70
N ILE A 105 -14.83 -3.77 16.00
CA ILE A 105 -16.04 -4.03 15.23
C ILE A 105 -15.64 -4.56 13.85
N ALA A 106 -16.19 -5.70 13.48
CA ALA A 106 -15.90 -6.42 12.25
C ALA A 106 -17.17 -6.56 11.40
N VAL A 107 -17.08 -6.16 10.13
CA VAL A 107 -18.18 -6.23 9.16
C VAL A 107 -17.71 -6.84 7.83
N ASN A 108 -18.60 -7.54 7.14
CA ASN A 108 -18.32 -8.17 5.85
C ASN A 108 -19.59 -8.32 4.98
N GLY A 109 -20.62 -7.50 5.23
CA GLY A 109 -21.94 -7.59 4.59
C GLY A 109 -22.89 -8.62 5.22
N GLY A 110 -22.41 -9.47 6.12
CA GLY A 110 -23.23 -10.31 6.99
C GLY A 110 -23.54 -9.64 8.33
N ALA A 111 -23.75 -10.46 9.36
CA ALA A 111 -23.91 -9.98 10.73
C ALA A 111 -22.66 -9.22 11.19
N THR A 112 -22.86 -8.13 11.92
CA THR A 112 -21.79 -7.35 12.54
C THR A 112 -21.32 -8.05 13.81
N TYR A 113 -20.01 -8.21 13.95
CA TYR A 113 -19.38 -8.82 15.12
C TYR A 113 -18.56 -7.79 15.90
N ALA A 114 -18.60 -7.87 17.23
CA ALA A 114 -17.65 -7.20 18.10
C ALA A 114 -16.67 -8.25 18.64
N VAL A 115 -15.38 -7.99 18.46
CA VAL A 115 -14.28 -8.77 19.03
C VAL A 115 -13.77 -8.02 20.25
N ASP A 116 -13.90 -8.65 21.42
CA ASP A 116 -13.29 -8.18 22.65
C ASP A 116 -11.78 -8.45 22.59
N LEU A 117 -10.98 -7.39 22.58
CA LEU A 117 -9.53 -7.51 22.43
C LEU A 117 -8.85 -8.06 23.70
N LEU A 118 -9.43 -7.79 24.87
CA LEU A 118 -8.94 -8.25 26.17
C LEU A 118 -9.26 -9.73 26.40
N ALA A 119 -10.53 -10.10 26.19
CA ALA A 119 -10.98 -11.49 26.35
C ALA A 119 -10.57 -12.39 25.17
N GLY A 120 -10.34 -11.81 23.99
CA GLY A 120 -10.02 -12.54 22.77
C GLY A 120 -11.21 -13.32 22.20
N THR A 121 -12.43 -12.95 22.56
CA THR A 121 -13.68 -13.59 22.12
C THR A 121 -14.48 -12.68 21.20
N ALA A 122 -15.34 -13.23 20.37
CA ALA A 122 -16.20 -12.45 19.48
C ALA A 122 -17.67 -12.83 19.62
N SER A 123 -18.57 -11.84 19.51
CA SER A 123 -20.01 -12.04 19.53
C SER A 123 -20.71 -11.13 18.53
N ALA A 124 -21.86 -11.59 17.99
CA ALA A 124 -22.68 -10.76 17.12
C ALA A 124 -23.27 -9.58 17.91
N VAL A 125 -23.24 -8.38 17.34
CA VAL A 125 -23.82 -7.19 17.96
C VAL A 125 -25.31 -7.15 17.67
N SER A 126 -26.12 -7.37 18.70
CA SER A 126 -27.58 -7.37 18.56
C SER A 126 -28.09 -6.01 18.08
N GLY A 127 -28.96 -6.02 17.07
CA GLY A 127 -29.55 -4.81 16.50
C GLY A 127 -28.63 -3.98 15.58
N ALA A 128 -27.34 -4.32 15.48
CA ALA A 128 -26.44 -3.69 14.50
C ALA A 128 -26.84 -4.08 13.07
N PRO A 129 -26.74 -3.16 12.10
CA PRO A 129 -27.06 -3.47 10.71
C PRO A 129 -26.03 -4.44 10.11
N THR A 130 -26.42 -5.12 9.03
CA THR A 130 -25.41 -5.70 8.13
C THR A 130 -24.73 -4.56 7.38
N ALA A 131 -23.40 -4.60 7.20
CA ALA A 131 -22.67 -3.49 6.61
C ALA A 131 -21.47 -3.97 5.80
N THR A 132 -21.14 -3.26 4.72
CA THR A 132 -19.97 -3.59 3.87
C THR A 132 -18.72 -2.80 4.24
N ASP A 133 -18.87 -1.74 5.02
CA ASP A 133 -17.78 -0.92 5.52
C ASP A 133 -18.12 -0.36 6.91
N VAL A 134 -17.09 -0.06 7.71
CA VAL A 134 -17.26 0.42 9.09
C VAL A 134 -16.10 1.33 9.49
N ALA A 135 -16.42 2.39 10.23
CA ALA A 135 -15.43 3.29 10.82
C ALA A 135 -15.93 3.90 12.13
N THR A 136 -15.02 4.13 13.06
CA THR A 136 -15.29 4.92 14.27
C THR A 136 -15.13 6.41 13.97
N VAL A 137 -16.22 7.17 14.14
CA VAL A 137 -16.23 8.63 13.98
C VAL A 137 -16.61 9.23 15.34
N ARG A 138 -15.67 9.94 15.97
CA ARG A 138 -15.76 10.34 17.38
C ARG A 138 -16.15 9.14 18.25
N ASP A 139 -17.26 9.24 18.98
CA ASP A 139 -17.77 8.24 19.91
C ASP A 139 -18.88 7.37 19.30
N PHE A 140 -18.91 7.25 17.96
CA PHE A 140 -19.91 6.47 17.23
C PHE A 140 -19.25 5.44 16.33
N VAL A 141 -19.88 4.26 16.23
CA VAL A 141 -19.59 3.30 15.17
C VAL A 141 -20.49 3.62 13.98
N VAL A 142 -19.89 3.90 12.83
CA VAL A 142 -20.59 4.26 11.60
C VAL A 142 -20.46 3.14 10.58
N TYR A 143 -21.59 2.74 10.01
CA TYR A 143 -21.77 1.63 9.09
C TYR A 143 -22.10 2.13 7.68
N GLY A 144 -21.37 1.63 6.69
CA GLY A 144 -21.58 1.93 5.27
C GLY A 144 -22.22 0.74 4.53
N GLY A 145 -23.19 1.04 3.66
CA GLY A 145 -23.92 0.01 2.94
C GLY A 145 -24.87 -0.77 3.86
N ALA A 146 -25.51 -0.07 4.80
CA ALA A 146 -26.27 -0.69 5.88
C ALA A 146 -27.53 -1.44 5.36
N ASN A 147 -27.81 -2.60 5.94
CA ASN A 147 -28.97 -3.46 5.63
C ASN A 147 -29.14 -3.77 4.13
N GLY A 148 -28.02 -3.91 3.41
CA GLY A 148 -28.00 -4.22 1.97
C GLY A 148 -28.27 -3.02 1.06
N ASN A 149 -28.47 -1.80 1.60
CA ASN A 149 -28.56 -0.58 0.82
C ASN A 149 -27.20 0.11 0.73
N ASP A 150 -26.53 0.00 -0.43
CA ASP A 150 -25.19 0.57 -0.65
C ASP A 150 -25.10 2.08 -0.41
N ALA A 151 -26.20 2.85 -0.54
CA ALA A 151 -26.21 4.29 -0.32
C ALA A 151 -26.56 4.71 1.12
N LEU A 152 -26.86 3.74 2.00
CA LEU A 152 -27.27 4.00 3.38
C LEU A 152 -26.06 4.06 4.31
N VAL A 153 -25.97 5.16 5.07
CA VAL A 153 -25.09 5.28 6.22
C VAL A 153 -25.94 5.17 7.49
N GLN A 154 -25.52 4.34 8.44
CA GLN A 154 -26.15 4.20 9.76
C GLN A 154 -25.09 4.36 10.83
N TRP A 155 -25.45 4.83 12.03
CA TRP A 155 -24.52 4.94 13.15
C TRP A 155 -25.15 4.42 14.45
N SER A 156 -24.29 3.97 15.37
CA SER A 156 -24.66 3.51 16.70
C SER A 156 -25.16 4.64 17.60
N GLY A 157 -25.50 4.32 18.85
CA GLY A 157 -25.77 5.31 19.89
C GLY A 157 -24.48 5.99 20.32
N PHE A 158 -24.64 7.14 20.98
CA PHE A 158 -23.52 7.92 21.50
C PHE A 158 -22.74 7.12 22.54
N ASN A 159 -21.45 6.91 22.27
CA ASN A 159 -20.52 6.19 23.12
C ASN A 159 -20.94 4.73 23.45
N ASP A 160 -21.81 4.13 22.64
CA ASP A 160 -22.28 2.75 22.84
C ASP A 160 -22.51 2.05 21.50
N TYR A 161 -21.60 1.13 21.16
CA TYR A 161 -21.65 0.34 19.93
C TYR A 161 -22.79 -0.70 19.93
N THR A 162 -23.40 -1.00 21.07
CA THR A 162 -24.50 -1.98 21.18
C THR A 162 -25.86 -1.37 20.86
N LYS A 163 -25.98 -0.04 20.98
CA LYS A 163 -27.21 0.69 20.66
C LYS A 163 -27.21 1.01 19.18
N ASN A 164 -28.08 0.37 18.41
CA ASN A 164 -28.14 0.58 16.96
C ASN A 164 -29.56 0.88 16.45
N THR A 165 -30.53 0.98 17.37
CA THR A 165 -31.92 1.27 17.04
C THR A 165 -32.07 2.75 16.68
N PRO A 166 -32.41 3.11 15.43
CA PRO A 166 -32.57 4.51 15.05
C PRO A 166 -33.61 5.23 15.93
N GLY A 167 -33.28 6.46 16.34
CA GLY A 167 -34.12 7.28 17.22
C GLY A 167 -33.93 7.03 18.72
N GLN A 168 -32.99 6.16 19.11
CA GLN A 168 -32.59 5.92 20.51
C GLN A 168 -31.13 6.32 20.71
N ASP A 169 -30.80 6.97 21.83
CA ASP A 169 -29.41 7.30 22.21
C ASP A 169 -28.60 8.02 21.11
N GLN A 170 -29.26 8.86 20.29
CA GLN A 170 -28.71 9.52 19.09
C GLN A 170 -28.32 8.59 17.93
N ALA A 171 -28.63 7.29 18.00
CA ALA A 171 -28.49 6.40 16.86
C ALA A 171 -29.44 6.81 15.73
N GLY A 172 -28.99 6.64 14.49
CA GLY A 172 -29.74 7.11 13.34
C GLY A 172 -29.15 6.61 12.02
N PHE A 173 -29.78 7.04 10.94
CA PHE A 173 -29.35 6.71 9.59
C PHE A 173 -29.59 7.89 8.65
N GLN A 174 -28.82 7.91 7.57
CA GLN A 174 -28.96 8.86 6.48
C GLN A 174 -28.83 8.10 5.16
N PRO A 175 -29.91 8.01 4.35
CA PRO A 175 -29.79 7.58 2.97
C PRO A 175 -29.16 8.70 2.15
N MET A 176 -28.08 8.39 1.42
CA MET A 176 -27.50 9.34 0.46
C MET A 176 -28.33 9.32 -0.82
N LEU A 177 -28.91 10.46 -1.17
CA LEU A 177 -29.80 10.58 -2.33
C LEU A 177 -29.04 10.73 -3.66
N ASP A 178 -27.76 11.11 -3.59
CA ASP A 178 -26.87 11.38 -4.71
C ASP A 178 -25.42 10.95 -4.38
N GLY A 179 -24.55 10.87 -5.39
CA GLY A 179 -23.16 10.41 -5.26
C GLY A 179 -22.96 8.88 -5.38
N GLY A 180 -24.04 8.12 -5.51
CA GLY A 180 -24.02 6.66 -5.65
C GLY A 180 -23.71 5.92 -4.35
N GLY A 181 -23.41 4.62 -4.45
CA GLY A 181 -23.14 3.77 -3.28
C GLY A 181 -21.89 4.20 -2.50
N VAL A 182 -21.95 4.05 -1.18
CA VAL A 182 -20.84 4.27 -0.24
C VAL A 182 -19.76 3.24 -0.52
N GLN A 183 -18.57 3.72 -0.88
CA GLN A 183 -17.40 2.87 -1.17
C GLN A 183 -16.55 2.67 0.08
N GLY A 184 -16.45 3.69 0.93
CA GLY A 184 -15.84 3.57 2.23
C GLY A 184 -16.05 4.81 3.11
N ILE A 185 -15.82 4.63 4.40
CA ILE A 185 -15.93 5.62 5.45
C ILE A 185 -14.58 5.69 6.15
N CYS A 186 -14.05 6.90 6.27
CA CYS A 186 -12.83 7.20 6.98
C CYS A 186 -13.19 7.91 8.30
N GLY A 187 -12.68 7.37 9.40
CA GLY A 187 -13.03 7.76 10.77
C GLY A 187 -12.27 8.97 11.30
N GLY A 188 -12.46 9.30 12.58
CA GLY A 188 -11.73 10.38 13.26
C GLY A 188 -12.62 11.47 13.86
N GLU A 189 -12.11 12.70 13.95
CA GLU A 189 -12.86 13.86 14.51
C GLU A 189 -14.11 14.19 13.69
N TYR A 190 -14.05 13.98 12.38
CA TYR A 190 -15.17 14.02 11.46
C TYR A 190 -15.07 12.80 10.55
N GLY A 191 -16.20 12.36 10.00
CA GLY A 191 -16.21 11.27 9.04
C GLY A 191 -15.95 11.80 7.63
N ILE A 192 -15.17 11.09 6.83
CA ILE A 192 -15.11 11.30 5.38
C ILE A 192 -15.75 10.10 4.71
N ILE A 193 -16.86 10.35 4.02
CA ILE A 193 -17.62 9.33 3.31
C ILE A 193 -17.26 9.44 1.83
N VAL A 194 -16.62 8.41 1.31
CA VAL A 194 -16.24 8.32 -0.10
C VAL A 194 -17.30 7.46 -0.79
N GLN A 195 -18.07 8.06 -1.69
CA GLN A 195 -19.05 7.38 -2.52
C GLN A 195 -18.48 7.07 -3.91
N ARG A 196 -19.29 6.48 -4.80
CA ARG A 196 -18.89 6.18 -6.17
C ARG A 196 -18.56 7.44 -6.98
N SER A 197 -19.29 8.53 -6.79
CA SER A 197 -19.14 9.78 -7.55
C SER A 197 -19.18 11.05 -6.70
N ALA A 198 -18.98 10.95 -5.39
CA ALA A 198 -18.85 12.11 -4.51
C ALA A 198 -18.02 11.80 -3.25
N VAL A 199 -17.44 12.83 -2.65
CA VAL A 199 -16.86 12.78 -1.29
C VAL A 199 -17.64 13.73 -0.38
N ARG A 200 -18.05 13.24 0.79
CA ARG A 200 -18.79 14.01 1.80
C ARG A 200 -18.08 14.05 3.14
N ARG A 201 -18.26 15.13 3.87
CA ARG A 201 -17.89 15.25 5.28
C ARG A 201 -19.10 15.01 6.16
N MET A 202 -18.92 14.17 7.17
CA MET A 202 -19.88 13.89 8.22
C MET A 202 -19.42 14.62 9.49
N THR A 203 -20.10 15.71 9.83
CA THR A 203 -19.76 16.57 10.97
C THR A 203 -20.82 16.42 12.05
N TYR A 204 -20.41 16.15 13.29
CA TYR A 204 -21.36 16.03 14.39
C TYR A 204 -21.80 17.41 14.87
N THR A 205 -23.10 17.64 14.84
CA THR A 205 -23.79 18.89 15.22
C THR A 205 -24.59 18.75 16.51
N GLY A 206 -25.03 17.53 16.86
CA GLY A 206 -25.86 17.25 18.03
C GLY A 206 -27.31 17.74 17.90
N GLY A 207 -28.12 17.48 18.92
CA GLY A 207 -29.56 17.80 18.93
C GLY A 207 -30.39 16.84 18.08
N ASP A 208 -31.46 17.35 17.45
CA ASP A 208 -32.39 16.55 16.63
C ASP A 208 -31.74 16.07 15.32
N PHE A 209 -30.79 16.84 14.79
CA PHE A 209 -29.95 16.46 13.66
C PHE A 209 -28.55 16.15 14.16
N VAL A 210 -28.33 14.87 14.52
CA VAL A 210 -27.07 14.40 15.11
C VAL A 210 -25.86 14.71 14.23
N TRP A 211 -26.03 14.56 12.91
CA TRP A 211 -24.97 14.75 11.90
C TRP A 211 -25.39 15.67 10.78
N GLN A 212 -24.45 16.49 10.33
CA GLN A 212 -24.51 17.26 9.09
C GLN A 212 -23.62 16.59 8.03
N PHE A 213 -24.14 16.48 6.80
CA PHE A 213 -23.43 15.89 5.67
C PHE A 213 -23.19 16.94 4.58
N ASP A 214 -21.94 17.38 4.43
CA ASP A 214 -21.54 18.38 3.43
C ASP A 214 -20.80 17.72 2.27
N VAL A 215 -21.13 18.09 1.03
CA VAL A 215 -20.38 17.61 -0.16
C VAL A 215 -19.08 18.41 -0.27
N ILE A 216 -17.96 17.71 -0.19
CA ILE A 216 -16.62 18.28 -0.38
C ILE A 216 -16.27 18.30 -1.87
N ALA A 217 -16.42 17.17 -2.54
CA ALA A 217 -16.07 17.02 -3.95
C ALA A 217 -17.23 16.35 -4.70
N PRO A 218 -18.02 17.11 -5.47
CA PRO A 218 -18.99 16.52 -6.38
C PRO A 218 -18.27 15.87 -7.57
N GLU A 219 -18.87 14.82 -8.13
CA GLU A 219 -18.37 14.06 -9.30
C GLU A 219 -17.03 13.34 -9.13
N VAL A 220 -16.38 13.43 -7.97
CA VAL A 220 -15.13 12.70 -7.67
C VAL A 220 -15.43 11.73 -6.54
N GLY A 221 -15.27 10.43 -6.81
CA GLY A 221 -15.47 9.36 -5.84
C GLY A 221 -14.51 8.20 -6.07
N ALA A 222 -14.65 7.11 -5.32
CA ALA A 222 -13.79 5.94 -5.45
C ALA A 222 -14.37 4.91 -6.44
N ILE A 223 -13.49 4.30 -7.25
CA ILE A 223 -13.89 3.20 -8.15
C ILE A 223 -14.17 1.93 -7.33
N SER A 224 -13.30 1.63 -6.38
CA SER A 224 -13.32 0.38 -5.64
C SER A 224 -13.31 0.66 -4.15
N LYS A 225 -14.18 -0.05 -3.41
CA LYS A 225 -14.18 -0.07 -1.94
C LYS A 225 -12.76 -0.30 -1.41
N GLY A 226 -12.02 -1.20 -2.06
CA GLY A 226 -10.67 -1.60 -1.68
C GLY A 226 -9.56 -0.58 -1.91
N SER A 227 -9.84 0.54 -2.55
CA SER A 227 -8.84 1.57 -2.90
C SER A 227 -8.59 2.61 -1.81
N ILE A 228 -9.41 2.63 -0.75
CA ILE A 228 -9.42 3.70 0.24
C ILE A 228 -8.48 3.36 1.40
N ALA A 229 -7.60 4.30 1.74
CA ALA A 229 -6.70 4.23 2.89
C ALA A 229 -6.61 5.58 3.60
N GLN A 230 -6.49 5.57 4.92
CA GLN A 230 -6.51 6.78 5.75
C GLN A 230 -5.29 6.87 6.67
N SER A 231 -4.71 8.08 6.76
CA SER A 231 -3.67 8.45 7.72
C SER A 231 -4.05 9.75 8.43
N GLY A 232 -4.53 9.67 9.68
CA GLY A 232 -5.08 10.83 10.37
C GLY A 232 -6.21 11.47 9.57
N ARG A 233 -6.10 12.76 9.25
CA ARG A 233 -7.10 13.49 8.42
C ARG A 233 -6.98 13.24 6.92
N ARG A 234 -5.90 12.60 6.48
CA ARG A 234 -5.57 12.36 5.07
C ARG A 234 -6.24 11.09 4.57
N VAL A 235 -7.01 11.19 3.51
CA VAL A 235 -7.67 10.04 2.85
C VAL A 235 -7.14 9.94 1.42
N TYR A 236 -6.68 8.75 1.06
CA TYR A 236 -6.18 8.44 -0.28
C TYR A 236 -7.08 7.39 -0.93
N PHE A 237 -7.41 7.57 -2.20
CA PHE A 237 -8.30 6.65 -2.92
C PHE A 237 -8.06 6.68 -4.43
N LEU A 238 -8.57 5.67 -5.13
CA LEU A 238 -8.54 5.60 -6.59
C LEU A 238 -9.89 6.03 -7.16
N SER A 239 -9.91 7.09 -7.96
CA SER A 239 -11.09 7.60 -8.67
C SER A 239 -11.10 7.20 -10.14
N ASP A 240 -12.24 7.34 -10.81
CA ASP A 240 -12.36 7.17 -12.28
C ASP A 240 -11.43 8.12 -13.07
N ARG A 241 -10.95 9.19 -12.42
CA ARG A 241 -10.00 10.16 -12.97
C ARG A 241 -8.53 9.92 -12.58
N GLY A 242 -8.22 8.91 -11.76
CA GLY A 242 -6.86 8.67 -11.26
C GLY A 242 -6.74 8.58 -9.74
N PHE A 243 -5.51 8.48 -9.24
CA PHE A 243 -5.23 8.50 -7.81
C PHE A 243 -5.48 9.88 -7.21
N MET A 244 -6.24 9.91 -6.11
CA MET A 244 -6.70 11.12 -5.44
C MET A 244 -6.26 11.15 -3.97
N TYR A 245 -6.07 12.36 -3.48
CA TYR A 245 -5.80 12.68 -2.09
C TYR A 245 -6.88 13.67 -1.60
N CYS A 246 -7.43 13.43 -0.41
CA CYS A 246 -8.33 14.31 0.29
C CYS A 246 -7.72 14.70 1.64
N ASP A 247 -7.63 16.01 1.91
CA ASP A 247 -7.14 16.55 3.18
C ASP A 247 -8.25 16.71 4.24
N GLY A 248 -9.49 16.37 3.85
CA GLY A 248 -10.71 16.53 4.63
C GLY A 248 -11.55 17.76 4.27
N ASN A 249 -11.08 18.61 3.36
CA ASN A 249 -11.79 19.77 2.83
C ASN A 249 -11.83 19.80 1.31
N ASP A 250 -10.74 19.39 0.64
CA ASP A 250 -10.59 19.40 -0.81
C ASP A 250 -9.98 18.08 -1.30
N VAL A 251 -10.20 17.78 -2.58
CA VAL A 251 -9.66 16.60 -3.26
C VAL A 251 -8.71 17.02 -4.38
N THR A 252 -7.47 16.52 -4.34
CA THR A 252 -6.42 16.81 -5.33
C THR A 252 -5.92 15.53 -6.00
N PRO A 253 -5.65 15.55 -7.32
CA PRO A 253 -5.04 14.42 -8.01
C PRO A 253 -3.55 14.28 -7.65
N ILE A 254 -3.08 13.06 -7.46
CA ILE A 254 -1.67 12.74 -7.13
C ILE A 254 -0.98 11.88 -8.21
N GLY A 255 -1.76 11.30 -9.12
CA GLY A 255 -1.27 10.44 -10.21
C GLY A 255 -1.27 11.08 -11.60
N ALA A 256 -1.89 12.25 -11.76
CA ALA A 256 -2.08 12.89 -13.06
C ALA A 256 -0.73 13.25 -13.71
N GLU A 257 -0.58 12.93 -15.00
CA GLU A 257 0.68 13.07 -15.77
C GLU A 257 1.89 12.37 -15.13
N ARG A 258 1.64 11.40 -14.25
CA ARG A 258 2.69 10.65 -13.55
C ARG A 258 2.50 9.16 -13.74
N VAL A 259 1.43 8.59 -13.18
CA VAL A 259 1.21 7.13 -13.13
C VAL A 259 -0.18 6.65 -13.54
N ASP A 260 -1.18 7.54 -13.60
CA ASP A 260 -2.59 7.19 -13.82
C ASP A 260 -2.81 6.45 -15.15
N ASP A 261 -2.21 6.93 -16.24
CA ASP A 261 -2.37 6.32 -17.57
C ASP A 261 -1.74 4.92 -17.59
N THR A 262 -0.54 4.80 -17.05
CA THR A 262 0.16 3.51 -16.94
C THR A 262 -0.64 2.54 -16.07
N PHE A 263 -1.26 3.01 -15.00
CA PHE A 263 -2.12 2.19 -14.12
C PHE A 263 -3.36 1.68 -14.86
N PHE A 264 -4.15 2.57 -15.47
CA PHE A 264 -5.41 2.18 -16.14
C PHE A 264 -5.18 1.35 -17.41
N LYS A 265 -4.04 1.48 -18.09
CA LYS A 265 -3.66 0.58 -19.19
C LYS A 265 -3.26 -0.82 -18.69
N SER A 266 -2.83 -0.94 -17.44
CA SER A 266 -2.34 -2.19 -16.86
C SER A 266 -3.46 -3.10 -16.32
N TYR A 267 -4.64 -2.54 -15.99
CA TYR A 267 -5.69 -3.28 -15.28
C TYR A 267 -7.08 -3.05 -15.88
N SER A 268 -7.87 -4.12 -15.90
CA SER A 268 -9.31 -4.02 -16.19
C SER A 268 -10.09 -3.56 -14.95
N ARG A 269 -11.26 -2.95 -15.15
CA ARG A 269 -12.13 -2.49 -14.05
C ARG A 269 -12.51 -3.61 -13.08
N ALA A 270 -12.73 -4.83 -13.57
CA ALA A 270 -13.06 -5.99 -12.73
C ALA A 270 -11.92 -6.40 -11.79
N GLN A 271 -10.66 -6.19 -12.18
CA GLN A 271 -9.51 -6.46 -11.30
C GLN A 271 -9.36 -5.42 -10.19
N LEU A 272 -9.93 -4.21 -10.36
CA LEU A 272 -9.85 -3.16 -9.34
C LEU A 272 -10.74 -3.48 -8.12
N ASP A 273 -11.76 -4.31 -8.27
CA ASP A 273 -12.61 -4.71 -7.13
C ASP A 273 -11.86 -5.59 -6.11
N THR A 274 -10.78 -6.25 -6.54
CA THR A 274 -9.92 -7.08 -5.66
C THR A 274 -8.76 -6.32 -5.04
N MET A 275 -8.58 -5.04 -5.37
CA MET A 275 -7.45 -4.24 -4.88
C MET A 275 -7.53 -4.00 -3.37
N TYR A 276 -6.39 -3.84 -2.70
CA TYR A 276 -6.30 -3.44 -1.29
C TYR A 276 -5.49 -2.16 -1.17
N ALA A 277 -5.80 -1.34 -0.17
CA ALA A 277 -5.08 -0.11 0.10
C ALA A 277 -4.74 -0.04 1.59
N ALA A 278 -3.54 0.43 1.90
CA ALA A 278 -3.08 0.61 3.28
C ALA A 278 -2.05 1.72 3.38
N ILE A 279 -1.80 2.13 4.61
CA ILE A 279 -0.82 3.14 4.96
C ILE A 279 0.36 2.47 5.66
N ASP A 280 1.57 2.81 5.27
CA ASP A 280 2.78 2.59 6.07
C ASP A 280 3.11 3.92 6.80
N PRO A 281 2.83 4.02 8.11
CA PRO A 281 3.11 5.25 8.86
C PRO A 281 4.61 5.50 9.02
N ARG A 282 5.42 4.44 9.10
CA ARG A 282 6.86 4.52 9.34
C ARG A 282 7.59 5.14 8.15
N ARG A 283 7.17 4.79 6.93
CA ARG A 283 7.74 5.33 5.69
C ARG A 283 7.00 6.52 5.12
N THR A 284 5.91 6.94 5.77
CA THR A 284 5.00 7.96 5.27
C THR A 284 4.53 7.67 3.83
N THR A 285 4.12 6.42 3.57
CA THR A 285 3.68 5.97 2.24
C THR A 285 2.29 5.37 2.26
N VAL A 286 1.52 5.63 1.20
CA VAL A 286 0.28 4.91 0.90
C VAL A 286 0.56 3.89 -0.18
N ALA A 287 0.00 2.70 -0.04
CA ALA A 287 0.23 1.58 -0.94
C ALA A 287 -1.10 0.99 -1.42
N TRP A 288 -1.19 0.73 -2.73
CA TRP A 288 -2.30 0.04 -3.38
C TRP A 288 -1.83 -1.26 -4.00
N LEU A 289 -2.30 -2.37 -3.45
CA LEU A 289 -2.04 -3.70 -3.97
C LEU A 289 -3.13 -4.06 -4.98
N VAL A 290 -2.71 -4.44 -6.18
CA VAL A 290 -3.55 -5.20 -7.11
C VAL A 290 -3.06 -6.65 -7.11
N PRO A 291 -3.79 -7.59 -6.48
CA PRO A 291 -3.41 -8.99 -6.46
C PRO A 291 -3.26 -9.57 -7.87
N GLY A 292 -2.29 -10.45 -8.07
CA GLY A 292 -1.97 -11.03 -9.36
C GLY A 292 -0.86 -12.07 -9.27
N SER A 293 -0.41 -12.55 -10.44
CA SER A 293 0.73 -13.46 -10.57
C SER A 293 1.61 -12.98 -11.74
N PRO A 294 2.56 -12.05 -11.51
CA PRO A 294 2.88 -11.44 -10.21
C PRO A 294 1.92 -10.32 -9.80
N GLY A 295 1.74 -10.14 -8.49
CA GLY A 295 1.03 -8.99 -7.93
C GLY A 295 1.86 -7.70 -8.03
N LYS A 296 1.20 -6.54 -8.04
CA LYS A 296 1.90 -5.24 -7.98
C LYS A 296 1.33 -4.34 -6.90
N LEU A 297 2.24 -3.72 -6.18
CA LEU A 297 1.99 -2.69 -5.17
C LEU A 297 2.42 -1.34 -5.74
N TRP A 298 1.48 -0.43 -5.85
CA TRP A 298 1.72 0.95 -6.24
C TRP A 298 1.88 1.77 -4.97
N VAL A 299 3.04 2.37 -4.77
CA VAL A 299 3.37 3.05 -3.52
C VAL A 299 3.65 4.51 -3.80
N TYR A 300 3.03 5.39 -3.03
CA TYR A 300 3.25 6.82 -3.08
C TYR A 300 3.74 7.33 -1.73
N ASN A 301 4.89 8.01 -1.74
CA ASN A 301 5.43 8.72 -0.58
C ASN A 301 4.93 10.16 -0.60
N TRP A 302 4.05 10.51 0.34
CA TRP A 302 3.43 11.85 0.37
C TRP A 302 4.34 12.93 0.96
N GLN A 303 5.43 12.56 1.64
CA GLN A 303 6.42 13.53 2.13
C GLN A 303 7.40 13.93 1.03
N LEU A 304 7.79 12.98 0.17
CA LEU A 304 8.72 13.19 -0.93
C LEU A 304 8.03 13.52 -2.26
N ASP A 305 6.71 13.37 -2.33
CA ASP A 305 5.91 13.46 -3.56
C ASP A 305 6.44 12.55 -4.68
N ARG A 306 6.70 11.27 -4.33
CA ARG A 306 7.30 10.29 -5.25
C ARG A 306 6.55 8.96 -5.28
N TRP A 307 6.38 8.44 -6.50
CA TRP A 307 5.83 7.13 -6.76
C TRP A 307 6.93 6.05 -6.86
N THR A 308 6.56 4.81 -6.54
CA THR A 308 7.33 3.61 -6.83
C THR A 308 6.40 2.40 -7.01
N ILE A 309 6.93 1.33 -7.59
CA ILE A 309 6.23 0.06 -7.79
C ILE A 309 7.04 -1.04 -7.12
N ILE A 310 6.34 -1.89 -6.36
CA ILE A 310 6.90 -3.12 -5.79
C ILE A 310 6.14 -4.29 -6.39
N VAL A 311 6.86 -5.29 -6.88
CA VAL A 311 6.30 -6.47 -7.55
C VAL A 311 6.49 -7.66 -6.64
N LEU A 312 5.38 -8.21 -6.14
CA LEU A 312 5.37 -9.36 -5.23
C LEU A 312 4.03 -10.10 -5.25
N ASP A 313 4.05 -11.38 -4.90
CA ASP A 313 2.85 -12.22 -4.85
C ASP A 313 2.11 -12.08 -3.51
N ALA A 314 1.34 -10.99 -3.40
CA ALA A 314 0.43 -10.76 -2.28
C ALA A 314 -1.04 -10.78 -2.72
N ILE A 315 -1.90 -11.27 -1.82
CA ILE A 315 -3.35 -11.35 -1.98
C ILE A 315 -4.11 -10.36 -1.08
N GLY A 316 -3.40 -9.70 -0.17
CA GLY A 316 -3.98 -8.76 0.78
C GLY A 316 -2.96 -7.78 1.33
N LEU A 317 -3.44 -6.62 1.74
CA LEU A 317 -2.64 -5.51 2.28
C LEU A 317 -3.47 -4.80 3.36
N PHE A 318 -2.86 -4.52 4.51
CA PHE A 318 -3.47 -3.74 5.58
C PHE A 318 -2.40 -3.09 6.47
N SER A 319 -2.76 -1.99 7.11
CA SER A 319 -1.92 -1.37 8.15
C SER A 319 -2.12 -2.14 9.45
N GLY A 320 -1.04 -2.43 10.17
CA GLY A 320 -1.14 -3.08 11.47
C GLY A 320 -0.06 -2.61 12.45
N PHE A 321 -0.05 -3.26 13.61
CA PHE A 321 0.98 -3.16 14.63
C PHE A 321 1.58 -4.53 14.82
N THR A 322 2.88 -4.57 15.08
CA THR A 322 3.55 -5.81 15.49
C THR A 322 3.12 -6.17 16.91
N SER A 323 2.67 -7.41 17.10
CA SER A 323 2.31 -7.91 18.43
C SER A 323 3.58 -8.04 19.27
N SER A 324 3.59 -7.45 20.47
CA SER A 324 4.67 -7.65 21.44
C SER A 324 4.62 -9.09 21.96
N ILE A 325 5.50 -9.96 21.48
CA ILE A 325 5.73 -11.25 22.13
C ILE A 325 6.56 -10.98 23.38
N THR A 326 5.99 -11.22 24.57
CA THR A 326 6.72 -11.09 25.84
C THR A 326 7.84 -12.13 25.93
N LEU A 327 8.91 -11.87 26.70
CA LEU A 327 10.01 -12.84 26.87
C LEU A 327 9.53 -14.22 27.39
N GLU A 328 8.48 -14.26 28.21
CA GLU A 328 7.92 -15.53 28.71
C GLU A 328 7.20 -16.33 27.61
N GLN A 329 6.49 -15.64 26.71
CA GLN A 329 5.88 -16.27 25.53
C GLN A 329 6.94 -16.74 24.55
N LEU A 330 8.06 -16.01 24.42
CA LEU A 330 9.19 -16.44 23.58
C LEU A 330 9.84 -17.72 24.11
N ASN A 331 10.00 -17.84 25.44
CA ASN A 331 10.51 -19.05 26.08
C ASN A 331 9.55 -20.25 25.95
N THR A 332 8.24 -19.98 25.88
CA THR A 332 7.21 -21.01 25.64
C THR A 332 7.21 -21.48 24.19
N LEU A 333 7.43 -20.56 23.23
CA LEU A 333 7.47 -20.85 21.80
C LEU A 333 8.77 -21.54 21.37
N TYR A 334 9.89 -21.21 22.03
CA TYR A 334 11.22 -21.79 21.82
C TYR A 334 11.81 -22.32 23.13
N PRO A 335 11.33 -23.49 23.62
CA PRO A 335 11.75 -24.05 24.91
C PRO A 335 13.22 -24.48 24.97
N GLY A 336 13.95 -24.43 23.85
CA GLY A 336 15.38 -24.69 23.76
C GLY A 336 16.28 -23.46 23.95
N GLY A 337 15.70 -22.29 24.25
CA GLY A 337 16.43 -21.03 24.45
C GLY A 337 16.73 -20.28 23.14
N LEU A 338 17.48 -19.17 23.26
CA LEU A 338 17.82 -18.23 22.18
C LEU A 338 18.45 -18.89 20.93
N GLU A 339 19.19 -19.99 21.13
CA GLU A 339 19.86 -20.75 20.07
C GLU A 339 18.89 -21.52 19.15
N THR A 340 17.62 -21.67 19.54
CA THR A 340 16.59 -22.37 18.75
C THR A 340 15.68 -21.44 17.96
N VAL A 341 15.90 -20.11 18.07
CA VAL A 341 15.13 -19.12 17.34
C VAL A 341 15.68 -19.03 15.90
N PRO A 342 14.90 -19.39 14.86
CA PRO A 342 15.39 -19.38 13.48
C PRO A 342 15.47 -17.97 12.86
N PHE A 343 15.13 -16.94 13.63
CA PHE A 343 15.00 -15.55 13.19
C PHE A 343 15.88 -14.64 14.05
N SER A 344 16.37 -13.53 13.46
CA SER A 344 17.13 -12.53 14.21
C SER A 344 16.28 -11.93 15.34
N LEU A 345 16.90 -11.70 16.49
CA LEU A 345 16.26 -11.04 17.65
C LEU A 345 15.91 -9.59 17.37
N ASP A 346 16.57 -8.96 16.39
CA ASP A 346 16.27 -7.62 15.90
C ASP A 346 15.17 -7.61 14.82
N SER A 347 14.55 -8.76 14.52
CA SER A 347 13.47 -8.81 13.53
C SER A 347 12.25 -8.04 14.01
N THR A 348 11.50 -7.48 13.06
CA THR A 348 10.24 -6.76 13.34
C THR A 348 9.19 -7.64 14.03
N ARG A 349 9.36 -8.97 14.00
CA ARG A 349 8.55 -9.92 14.77
C ARG A 349 8.70 -9.75 16.30
N PHE A 350 9.82 -9.19 16.76
CA PHE A 350 10.12 -8.96 18.18
C PHE A 350 10.11 -7.48 18.58
N SER A 351 10.12 -6.55 17.62
CA SER A 351 9.88 -5.11 17.85
C SER A 351 8.39 -4.88 18.09
N GLY A 352 7.90 -5.11 19.31
CA GLY A 352 6.48 -4.93 19.65
C GLY A 352 6.04 -3.47 19.58
N GLY A 353 4.82 -3.23 19.10
CA GLY A 353 4.16 -1.92 19.18
C GLY A 353 4.46 -0.95 18.03
N ASP A 354 5.34 -1.30 17.09
CA ASP A 354 5.64 -0.44 15.94
C ASP A 354 4.56 -0.59 14.85
N PRO A 355 4.06 0.53 14.28
CA PRO A 355 3.16 0.48 13.13
C PRO A 355 3.91 -0.06 11.91
N LEU A 356 3.35 -1.07 11.26
CA LEU A 356 3.93 -1.75 10.12
C LEU A 356 2.91 -1.99 9.00
N LEU A 357 3.40 -1.96 7.76
CA LEU A 357 2.65 -2.42 6.60
C LEU A 357 2.71 -3.95 6.54
N LEU A 358 1.55 -4.59 6.64
CA LEU A 358 1.43 -6.04 6.61
C LEU A 358 0.81 -6.50 5.29
N LEU A 359 1.32 -7.62 4.77
CA LEU A 359 0.88 -8.24 3.54
C LEU A 359 0.48 -9.68 3.81
N ALA A 360 -0.54 -10.17 3.11
CA ALA A 360 -0.87 -11.58 3.04
C ALA A 360 -0.29 -12.16 1.75
N ASN A 361 0.56 -13.18 1.84
CA ASN A 361 1.08 -13.88 0.66
C ASN A 361 0.02 -14.80 0.03
N ALA A 362 0.32 -15.39 -1.13
CA ALA A 362 -0.59 -16.30 -1.83
C ALA A 362 -1.09 -17.50 -1.01
N GLN A 363 -0.29 -17.96 -0.04
CA GLN A 363 -0.59 -19.07 0.86
C GLN A 363 -1.40 -18.65 2.09
N GLY A 364 -1.61 -17.35 2.31
CA GLY A 364 -2.36 -16.81 3.44
C GLY A 364 -1.53 -16.59 4.72
N ALA A 365 -0.20 -16.67 4.66
CA ALA A 365 0.65 -16.18 5.75
C ALA A 365 0.73 -14.66 5.69
N ILE A 366 0.71 -14.04 6.87
CA ILE A 366 0.82 -12.60 7.03
C ILE A 366 2.26 -12.28 7.42
N GLY A 367 2.82 -11.25 6.79
CA GLY A 367 4.21 -10.87 6.95
C GLY A 367 4.52 -9.45 6.53
N ALA A 368 5.79 -9.10 6.57
CA ALA A 368 6.30 -7.77 6.24
C ALA A 368 7.42 -7.85 5.20
N LEU A 369 7.80 -6.68 4.65
CA LEU A 369 8.92 -6.54 3.71
C LEU A 369 10.24 -6.27 4.46
N SER A 370 10.63 -7.20 5.32
CA SER A 370 11.80 -7.11 6.21
C SER A 370 12.94 -8.07 5.86
N GLY A 371 12.73 -8.98 4.90
CA GLY A 371 13.74 -9.94 4.49
C GLY A 371 14.89 -9.31 3.72
N THR A 372 15.73 -10.17 3.12
CA THR A 372 16.85 -9.75 2.27
C THR A 372 16.39 -8.90 1.10
N ASN A 373 17.27 -8.06 0.55
CA ASN A 373 16.91 -7.13 -0.53
C ASN A 373 16.32 -7.87 -1.76
N MET A 374 15.17 -7.40 -2.24
CA MET A 374 14.57 -7.85 -3.50
C MET A 374 15.41 -7.37 -4.69
N ALA A 375 15.31 -8.10 -5.80
CA ALA A 375 15.86 -7.62 -7.07
C ALA A 375 15.16 -6.32 -7.46
N ALA A 376 15.94 -5.26 -7.69
CA ALA A 376 15.45 -3.93 -8.00
C ALA A 376 15.83 -3.51 -9.42
N SER A 377 15.05 -2.63 -10.04
CA SER A 377 15.35 -2.11 -11.38
C SER A 377 14.90 -0.66 -11.50
N LEU A 378 15.79 0.22 -11.97
CA LEU A 378 15.54 1.63 -12.19
C LEU A 378 15.91 1.99 -13.63
N THR A 379 14.96 2.53 -14.39
CA THR A 379 15.14 2.90 -15.80
C THR A 379 14.96 4.39 -16.00
N THR A 380 15.94 5.03 -16.60
CA THR A 380 15.90 6.46 -16.96
C THR A 380 15.01 6.70 -18.18
N ALA A 381 14.56 7.93 -18.38
CA ALA A 381 14.07 8.37 -19.69
C ALA A 381 15.21 8.29 -20.74
N TYR A 382 14.88 8.44 -22.03
CA TYR A 382 15.89 8.60 -23.06
C TYR A 382 16.60 9.94 -22.88
N VAL A 383 17.93 9.89 -22.93
CA VAL A 383 18.78 11.08 -22.85
C VAL A 383 19.61 11.19 -24.12
N GLU A 384 19.77 12.43 -24.60
CA GLU A 384 20.74 12.78 -25.62
C GLU A 384 21.97 13.38 -24.93
N TYR A 385 23.08 12.63 -24.93
CA TYR A 385 24.31 13.03 -24.24
C TYR A 385 25.17 14.04 -25.03
N ALA A 386 24.89 14.17 -26.33
CA ALA A 386 25.57 15.08 -27.23
C ALA A 386 24.57 15.65 -28.22
N ASP A 387 24.26 16.93 -28.08
CA ASP A 387 23.22 17.61 -28.86
C ASP A 387 23.39 17.40 -30.37
N GLY A 388 22.36 16.81 -30.98
CA GLY A 388 22.29 16.52 -32.40
C GLY A 388 23.24 15.44 -32.90
N ARG A 389 24.01 14.76 -32.03
CA ARG A 389 25.09 13.85 -32.43
C ARG A 389 24.95 12.48 -31.79
N GLY A 390 25.42 11.46 -32.51
CA GLY A 390 25.53 10.12 -31.95
C GLY A 390 26.53 10.10 -30.81
N THR A 391 26.26 9.31 -29.78
CA THR A 391 27.13 9.12 -28.63
C THR A 391 27.66 7.68 -28.61
N ARG A 392 28.93 7.50 -28.25
CA ARG A 392 29.55 6.19 -27.98
C ARG A 392 29.86 6.09 -26.50
N LEU A 393 29.15 5.21 -25.80
CA LEU A 393 29.38 4.91 -24.39
C LEU A 393 30.56 3.94 -24.25
N ARG A 394 31.45 4.22 -23.29
CA ARG A 394 32.66 3.41 -22.99
C ARG A 394 32.57 2.71 -21.64
N ALA A 395 31.98 3.39 -20.67
CA ALA A 395 31.78 2.88 -19.32
C ALA A 395 30.65 3.67 -18.67
N ILE A 396 30.03 3.10 -17.65
CA ILE A 396 29.04 3.75 -16.81
C ILE A 396 29.47 3.55 -15.37
N ARG A 397 29.49 4.62 -14.60
CA ARG A 397 29.77 4.57 -13.17
C ARG A 397 28.46 4.69 -12.41
N PRO A 398 27.98 3.63 -11.75
CA PRO A 398 26.81 3.75 -10.87
C PRO A 398 27.16 4.60 -9.63
N ILE A 399 26.22 5.41 -9.18
CA ILE A 399 26.32 6.21 -7.95
C ILE A 399 25.51 5.49 -6.88
N THR A 400 26.13 4.52 -6.22
CA THR A 400 25.54 3.66 -5.20
C THR A 400 26.62 3.18 -4.22
N ASP A 401 26.20 2.68 -3.07
CA ASP A 401 27.06 2.01 -2.09
C ASP A 401 27.24 0.50 -2.36
N ALA A 402 26.51 -0.07 -3.33
CA ALA A 402 26.66 -1.46 -3.74
C ALA A 402 28.06 -1.73 -4.34
N THR A 403 28.72 -2.80 -3.89
CA THR A 403 30.05 -3.22 -4.37
C THR A 403 30.00 -4.32 -5.43
N ASP A 404 28.85 -5.00 -5.57
CA ASP A 404 28.58 -6.08 -6.51
C ASP A 404 27.08 -6.15 -6.86
N GLY A 405 26.69 -7.13 -7.68
CA GLY A 405 25.27 -7.38 -7.99
C GLY A 405 24.57 -6.30 -8.83
N ILE A 406 25.32 -5.47 -9.56
CA ILE A 406 24.77 -4.41 -10.42
C ILE A 406 24.85 -4.81 -11.89
N THR A 407 23.70 -4.90 -12.56
CA THR A 407 23.62 -5.04 -14.01
C THR A 407 23.11 -3.76 -14.67
N ILE A 408 23.80 -3.29 -15.70
CA ILE A 408 23.36 -2.14 -16.50
C ILE A 408 22.97 -2.61 -17.91
N THR A 409 21.73 -2.32 -18.27
CA THR A 409 21.18 -2.52 -19.61
C THR A 409 20.91 -1.17 -20.26
N MET A 410 21.16 -1.07 -21.56
CA MET A 410 21.03 0.17 -22.31
C MET A 410 20.13 -0.08 -23.51
N ASP A 411 19.13 0.76 -23.73
CA ASP A 411 18.42 0.85 -25.00
C ASP A 411 19.00 2.01 -25.81
N CYS A 412 19.68 1.70 -26.91
CA CYS A 412 20.34 2.68 -27.76
C CYS A 412 19.61 2.81 -29.11
N ARG A 413 19.18 4.02 -29.45
CA ARG A 413 18.42 4.31 -30.68
C ARG A 413 19.02 5.48 -31.47
N GLN A 414 18.80 5.48 -32.79
CA GLN A 414 19.18 6.61 -33.65
C GLN A 414 18.03 7.61 -33.79
N ARG A 415 16.79 7.11 -33.87
CA ARG A 415 15.53 7.86 -33.79
C ARG A 415 14.69 7.29 -32.66
N LEU A 416 13.91 8.12 -31.97
CA LEU A 416 13.10 7.68 -30.82
C LEU A 416 12.13 6.53 -31.18
N GLY A 417 11.60 6.52 -32.41
CA GLY A 417 10.71 5.45 -32.91
C GLY A 417 11.41 4.20 -33.46
N ASP A 418 12.74 4.12 -33.43
CA ASP A 418 13.45 2.91 -33.83
C ASP A 418 13.20 1.77 -32.83
N ILE A 419 13.29 0.52 -33.30
CA ILE A 419 13.16 -0.66 -32.44
C ILE A 419 14.28 -0.69 -31.39
N THR A 420 13.94 -1.20 -30.20
CA THR A 420 14.82 -1.33 -29.04
C THR A 420 16.14 -2.01 -29.39
N GLY A 421 17.25 -1.29 -29.18
CA GLY A 421 18.61 -1.77 -29.39
C GLY A 421 19.28 -2.12 -28.07
N LEU A 422 18.88 -3.23 -27.44
CA LEU A 422 19.35 -3.59 -26.10
C LEU A 422 20.82 -4.03 -26.11
N THR A 423 21.63 -3.40 -25.28
CA THR A 423 22.99 -3.85 -24.93
C THR A 423 23.07 -3.95 -23.41
N SER A 424 23.35 -5.14 -22.87
CA SER A 424 23.46 -5.38 -21.43
C SER A 424 24.89 -5.71 -21.00
N ARG A 425 25.25 -5.32 -19.77
CA ARG A 425 26.53 -5.65 -19.12
C ARG A 425 26.34 -5.77 -17.61
N SER A 426 26.75 -6.89 -17.03
CA SER A 426 26.43 -7.23 -15.63
C SER A 426 27.55 -7.01 -14.61
N THR A 427 28.79 -6.73 -15.05
CA THR A 427 29.94 -6.80 -14.12
C THR A 427 30.47 -5.42 -13.78
N LEU A 428 30.15 -4.94 -12.58
CA LEU A 428 30.88 -3.85 -11.93
C LEU A 428 32.33 -4.30 -11.71
N MET A 429 33.29 -3.52 -12.21
CA MET A 429 34.69 -3.81 -11.99
C MET A 429 35.16 -3.22 -10.66
N PRO A 430 36.25 -3.74 -10.05
CA PRO A 430 36.84 -3.15 -8.84
C PRO A 430 37.22 -1.66 -8.97
N SER A 431 37.33 -1.15 -10.20
CA SER A 431 37.53 0.27 -10.49
C SER A 431 36.27 1.14 -10.23
N GLY A 432 35.13 0.53 -9.89
CA GLY A 432 33.83 1.20 -9.72
C GLY A 432 33.12 1.53 -11.04
N ASP A 433 33.63 1.05 -12.16
CA ASP A 433 33.08 1.30 -13.49
C ASP A 433 32.48 0.01 -14.07
N VAL A 434 31.30 0.12 -14.67
CA VAL A 434 30.71 -0.92 -15.53
C VAL A 434 31.14 -0.61 -16.96
N PRO A 435 32.11 -1.34 -17.53
CA PRO A 435 32.57 -1.07 -18.88
C PRO A 435 31.43 -1.39 -19.85
N VAL A 436 31.22 -0.60 -20.90
CA VAL A 436 30.15 -0.83 -21.89
C VAL A 436 30.61 -0.46 -23.29
N ARG A 437 30.04 -1.08 -24.31
CA ARG A 437 30.26 -0.69 -25.71
C ARG A 437 28.92 -0.59 -26.41
N ALA A 438 28.35 0.61 -26.38
CA ALA A 438 27.08 0.90 -27.02
C ALA A 438 27.14 2.26 -27.73
N SER A 439 26.37 2.40 -28.81
CA SER A 439 26.30 3.65 -29.57
C SER A 439 24.88 3.97 -30.00
N GLY A 440 24.45 5.20 -29.76
CA GLY A 440 23.12 5.70 -30.08
C GLY A 440 23.08 7.22 -29.94
N ARG A 441 22.07 7.87 -30.52
CA ARG A 441 21.77 9.29 -30.24
C ARG A 441 20.94 9.40 -28.98
N TYR A 442 19.86 8.63 -28.91
CA TYR A 442 18.98 8.54 -27.75
C TYR A 442 19.31 7.27 -27.00
N ILE A 443 19.62 7.38 -25.71
CA ILE A 443 20.00 6.23 -24.90
C ILE A 443 19.26 6.28 -23.57
N ALA A 444 18.56 5.19 -23.24
CA ALA A 444 17.99 4.97 -21.91
C ALA A 444 18.83 3.93 -21.16
N LEU A 445 18.99 4.11 -19.85
CA LEU A 445 19.76 3.24 -18.98
C LEU A 445 18.84 2.56 -17.98
N THR A 446 18.92 1.24 -17.88
CA THR A 446 18.29 0.42 -16.84
C THR A 446 19.38 -0.12 -15.93
N MET A 447 19.35 0.29 -14.66
CA MET A 447 20.20 -0.24 -13.61
C MET A 447 19.40 -1.27 -12.81
N ALA A 448 19.82 -2.51 -12.84
CA ALA A 448 19.25 -3.61 -12.08
C ALA A 448 20.18 -4.03 -10.94
N MET A 449 19.62 -4.27 -9.77
CA MET A 449 20.28 -4.85 -8.61
C MET A 449 19.80 -6.29 -8.45
N ASP A 450 20.72 -7.23 -8.30
CA ASP A 450 20.40 -8.65 -8.12
C ASP A 450 19.69 -8.89 -6.77
N ALA A 451 18.88 -9.96 -6.70
CA ALA A 451 18.26 -10.36 -5.44
C ALA A 451 19.34 -10.71 -4.41
N GLY A 452 19.19 -10.19 -3.19
CA GLY A 452 20.15 -10.37 -2.11
C GLY A 452 21.38 -9.44 -2.17
N ALA A 453 21.52 -8.59 -3.21
CA ALA A 453 22.61 -7.62 -3.27
C ALA A 453 22.54 -6.65 -2.08
N VAL A 454 23.68 -6.40 -1.44
CA VAL A 454 23.77 -5.53 -0.26
C VAL A 454 23.99 -4.09 -0.71
N TRP A 455 22.98 -3.26 -0.53
CA TRP A 455 23.02 -1.83 -0.83
C TRP A 455 22.01 -1.10 0.04
N GLN A 456 22.25 0.18 0.31
CA GLN A 456 21.37 1.05 1.09
C GLN A 456 20.87 2.22 0.27
N SER A 457 21.63 2.68 -0.73
CA SER A 457 21.24 3.82 -1.56
C SER A 457 21.73 3.74 -2.99
N VAL A 458 20.90 4.18 -3.92
CA VAL A 458 21.27 4.42 -5.31
C VAL A 458 20.76 5.79 -5.74
N GLN A 459 21.66 6.64 -6.24
CA GLN A 459 21.35 8.03 -6.57
C GLN A 459 21.25 8.26 -8.08
N GLY A 460 21.94 7.47 -8.88
CA GLY A 460 22.00 7.68 -10.32
C GLY A 460 23.19 7.00 -10.99
N VAL A 461 23.53 7.49 -12.17
CA VAL A 461 24.59 6.95 -13.03
C VAL A 461 25.39 8.08 -13.70
N GLU A 462 26.69 7.87 -13.86
CA GLU A 462 27.61 8.75 -14.58
C GLU A 462 28.16 8.01 -15.82
N PRO A 463 27.52 8.16 -17.00
CA PRO A 463 28.05 7.65 -18.25
C PRO A 463 29.34 8.36 -18.69
N ILE A 464 30.32 7.56 -19.11
CA ILE A 464 31.57 7.99 -19.73
C ILE A 464 31.46 7.76 -21.22
N TYR A 465 31.49 8.85 -21.99
CA TYR A 465 31.17 8.82 -23.41
C TYR A 465 32.12 9.64 -24.29
N ALA A 466 32.12 9.29 -25.57
CA ALA A 466 32.76 10.03 -26.65
C ALA A 466 31.72 10.43 -27.70
N VAL A 467 31.87 11.63 -28.25
CA VAL A 467 30.99 12.16 -29.29
C VAL A 467 31.30 11.44 -30.61
N GLY A 468 30.27 10.86 -31.24
CA GLY A 468 30.34 10.27 -32.56
C GLY A 468 30.39 11.34 -33.64
N GLY A 469 31.19 11.11 -34.69
CA GLY A 469 31.33 12.04 -35.81
C GLY A 469 32.41 13.12 -35.64
N GLY A 470 33.20 13.08 -34.57
CA GLY A 470 34.48 13.79 -34.54
C GLY A 470 35.47 13.09 -35.46
N ARG A 471 35.86 13.75 -36.54
CA ARG A 471 37.07 13.41 -37.30
C ARG A 471 38.30 13.70 -36.45
#